data_AF-A0A1H0V1B5-F1
#
_entry.id   AF-A0A1H0V1B5-F1
#
_cell.length_a   1.000
_cell.length_b   1.000
_cell.length_c   1.000
_cell.angle_alpha   90.00
_cell.angle_beta   90.00
_cell.angle_gamma   90.00
#
_symmetry.space_group_name_H-M   'P 1'
#
loop_
_entity.id
_entity.type
_entity.pdbx_description
1 polymer ?
#
loop_
_entity_poly.entity_id
_entity_poly.type
_entity_poly.pdbx_seq_one_letter_code
_entity_poly.pdbx_strand_id
1 'polypeptide(L)'
;MELQYQLKGGSYYLYDMDTPPSAVTGERRFRLKTDTVAIAFDVSTGELHQHGNPVRIQSWAMGARRRLRAAGAQDYANDIVVVSGPLPVDELNKCLGIEGYCCRMFKRLASLPHGKFNTKPYTYKPTGRPQAA
;
A
#
# COMPACT_ATOMS: atom_id res chain seq x y z
N MET A 1 -4.62 -1.72 12.54
CA MET A 1 -4.34 -2.95 11.78
C MET A 1 -2.97 -2.81 11.19
N GLU A 2 -1.99 -3.57 11.68
CA GLU A 2 -0.62 -3.47 11.22
C GLU A 2 -0.41 -4.39 10.01
N LEU A 3 -0.58 -3.81 8.81
CA LEU A 3 -0.45 -4.54 7.55
C LEU A 3 0.97 -4.39 6.99
N GLN A 4 1.55 -5.48 6.51
CA GLN A 4 2.90 -5.47 5.95
C GLN A 4 3.01 -6.30 4.67
N TYR A 5 3.52 -5.68 3.60
CA TYR A 5 3.92 -6.36 2.39
C TYR A 5 5.28 -7.05 2.54
N GLN A 6 5.38 -8.26 1.99
CA GLN A 6 6.62 -9.00 1.78
C GLN A 6 6.65 -9.56 0.37
N LEU A 7 7.83 -9.61 -0.25
CA LEU A 7 8.02 -10.24 -1.55
C LEU A 7 8.63 -11.64 -1.34
N LYS A 8 7.95 -12.68 -1.81
CA LYS A 8 8.42 -14.08 -1.72
C LYS A 8 8.18 -14.77 -3.06
N GLY A 9 9.22 -15.41 -3.61
CA GLY A 9 9.12 -16.15 -4.87
C GLY A 9 8.58 -15.33 -6.04
N GLY A 10 8.83 -14.01 -6.06
CA GLY A 10 8.33 -13.11 -7.10
C GLY A 10 6.89 -12.61 -6.94
N SER A 11 6.13 -13.05 -5.91
CA SER A 11 4.81 -12.50 -5.61
C SER A 11 4.82 -11.69 -4.32
N TYR A 12 3.97 -10.68 -4.25
CA TYR A 12 3.71 -9.89 -3.04
C TYR A 12 2.70 -10.60 -2.16
N TYR A 13 3.02 -10.66 -0.87
CA TYR A 13 2.19 -11.19 0.20
C TYR A 13 1.88 -10.06 1.18
N LEU A 14 0.60 -9.85 1.48
CA LEU A 14 0.17 -8.92 2.52
C LEU A 14 -0.10 -9.71 3.79
N TYR A 15 0.69 -9.46 4.82
CA TYR A 15 0.52 -10.06 6.15
C TYR A 15 -0.19 -9.10 7.09
N ASP A 16 -0.93 -9.70 8.00
CA ASP A 16 -1.46 -9.03 9.18
C ASP A 16 -0.53 -9.31 10.35
N MET A 17 0.13 -8.27 10.85
CA MET A 17 1.11 -8.38 11.93
C MET A 17 0.45 -8.44 13.31
N ASP A 18 -0.79 -7.95 13.44
CA ASP A 18 -1.58 -8.03 14.68
C ASP A 18 -2.00 -9.48 14.98
N THR A 19 -2.20 -10.29 13.94
CA THR A 19 -2.55 -11.70 14.11
C THR A 19 -1.29 -12.51 14.42
N PRO A 20 -1.20 -13.18 15.59
CA PRO A 20 -0.06 -14.02 15.90
C PRO A 20 0.04 -15.18 14.90
N PRO A 21 1.25 -15.69 14.63
CA PRO A 21 1.41 -16.89 13.81
C PRO A 21 0.60 -18.05 14.38
N SER A 22 0.14 -18.94 13.49
CA SER A 22 -0.58 -20.16 13.90
C SER A 22 0.24 -20.96 14.90
N ALA A 23 -0.34 -21.34 16.03
CA ALA A 23 0.33 -22.18 17.03
C ALA A 23 0.63 -23.59 16.52
N VAL A 24 -0.07 -24.06 15.48
CA VAL A 24 0.05 -25.41 14.92
C VAL A 24 1.08 -25.46 13.80
N THR A 25 1.07 -24.47 12.90
CA THR A 25 1.94 -24.46 11.70
C THR A 25 3.10 -23.47 11.80
N GLY A 26 3.09 -22.56 12.77
CA GLY A 26 4.05 -21.46 12.88
C GLY A 26 3.91 -20.38 11.81
N GLU A 27 2.98 -20.54 10.86
CA GLU A 27 2.84 -19.62 9.72
C GLU A 27 1.86 -18.47 10.02
N ARG A 28 2.19 -17.27 9.54
CA ARG A 28 1.27 -16.13 9.54
C ARG A 28 0.32 -16.22 8.36
N ARG A 29 -0.97 -15.97 8.61
CA ARG A 29 -1.99 -15.89 7.56
C ARG A 29 -1.73 -14.64 6.71
N PHE A 30 -1.55 -14.82 5.40
CA PHE A 30 -1.54 -13.71 4.45
C PHE A 30 -2.98 -13.39 4.02
N ARG A 31 -3.29 -12.10 3.90
CA ARG A 31 -4.59 -11.59 3.45
C ARG A 31 -4.69 -11.50 1.93
N LEU A 32 -3.56 -11.32 1.26
CA LEU A 32 -3.49 -11.15 -0.19
C LEU A 32 -2.17 -11.75 -0.71
N LYS A 33 -2.26 -12.47 -1.83
CA LYS A 33 -1.12 -12.83 -2.69
C LYS A 33 -1.38 -12.25 -4.08
N THR A 34 -0.42 -11.52 -4.65
CA THR A 34 -0.54 -10.94 -5.99
C THR A 34 0.83 -10.68 -6.62
N ASP A 35 0.93 -10.74 -7.95
CA ASP A 35 2.22 -10.55 -8.63
C ASP A 35 2.65 -9.09 -8.76
N THR A 36 1.69 -8.18 -8.72
CA THR A 36 1.90 -6.72 -8.75
C THR A 36 0.94 -6.08 -7.76
N VAL A 37 1.33 -4.93 -7.21
CA VAL A 37 0.51 -4.19 -6.25
C VAL A 37 0.15 -2.84 -6.86
N ALA A 38 -1.08 -2.42 -6.61
CA ALA A 38 -1.51 -1.05 -6.83
C ALA A 38 -1.85 -0.37 -5.51
N ILE A 39 -1.61 0.93 -5.47
CA ILE A 39 -2.01 1.82 -4.38
C ILE A 39 -2.85 2.95 -4.98
N ALA A 40 -3.97 3.23 -4.33
CA ALA A 40 -4.86 4.33 -4.65
C ALA A 40 -4.85 5.33 -3.49
N PHE A 41 -4.52 6.57 -3.81
CA PHE A 41 -4.35 7.64 -2.84
C PHE A 41 -4.79 8.98 -3.43
N ASP A 42 -4.99 9.96 -2.57
CA ASP A 42 -5.26 11.34 -2.96
C ASP A 42 -3.94 12.09 -3.20
N VAL A 43 -3.79 12.73 -4.37
CA VAL A 43 -2.55 13.43 -4.74
C VAL A 43 -2.34 14.76 -4.01
N SER A 44 -3.40 15.36 -3.47
CA SER A 44 -3.35 16.62 -2.73
C SER A 44 -2.92 16.38 -1.27
N THR A 45 -3.44 15.34 -0.62
CA THR A 45 -3.17 15.03 0.80
C THR A 45 -2.14 13.92 0.98
N GLY A 46 -2.03 13.02 0.01
CA GLY A 46 -1.25 11.77 0.11
C GLY A 46 -1.92 10.70 0.94
N GLU A 47 -3.21 10.86 1.27
CA GLU A 47 -4.01 9.88 1.99
C GLU A 47 -4.16 8.60 1.17
N LEU A 48 -3.76 7.47 1.73
CA LEU A 48 -3.95 6.16 1.12
C LEU A 48 -5.38 5.68 1.35
N HIS A 49 -6.15 5.49 0.28
CA HIS A 49 -7.52 4.97 0.39
C HIS A 49 -7.59 3.45 0.27
N GLN A 50 -6.88 2.88 -0.71
CA GLN A 50 -6.94 1.45 -1.01
C GLN A 50 -5.61 0.95 -1.56
N HIS A 51 -5.30 -0.32 -1.32
CA HIS A 51 -4.13 -0.99 -1.88
C HIS A 51 -4.39 -2.49 -2.11
N GLY A 52 -3.71 -3.10 -3.07
CA GLY A 52 -3.86 -4.52 -3.35
C GLY A 52 -3.74 -4.88 -4.83
N ASN A 53 -4.56 -5.85 -5.26
CA ASN A 53 -4.55 -6.32 -6.65
C ASN A 53 -4.94 -5.17 -7.61
N PRO A 54 -4.14 -4.87 -8.65
CA PRO A 54 -4.37 -3.74 -9.54
C PRO A 54 -5.77 -3.66 -10.14
N VAL A 55 -6.33 -4.80 -10.57
CA VAL A 55 -7.67 -4.84 -11.17
C VAL A 55 -8.73 -4.41 -10.17
N ARG A 56 -8.63 -4.86 -8.91
CA ARG A 56 -9.58 -4.48 -7.85
C ARG A 56 -9.47 -3.01 -7.49
N ILE A 57 -8.25 -2.49 -7.43
CA ILE A 57 -7.99 -1.09 -7.07
C ILE A 57 -8.43 -0.14 -8.17
N GLN A 58 -8.20 -0.48 -9.43
CA GLN A 58 -8.70 0.30 -10.57
C GLN A 58 -10.24 0.32 -10.59
N SER A 59 -10.88 -0.83 -10.42
CA SER A 59 -12.35 -0.91 -10.34
C SER A 59 -12.91 -0.08 -9.19
N TRP A 60 -12.28 -0.15 -8.01
CA TRP A 60 -12.65 0.69 -6.88
C TRP A 60 -12.50 2.19 -7.21
N ALA A 61 -11.37 2.60 -7.79
CA ALA A 61 -11.09 4.00 -8.11
C ALA A 61 -12.10 4.56 -9.11
N MET A 62 -12.44 3.81 -10.17
CA MET A 62 -13.48 4.22 -11.13
C MET A 62 -14.83 4.44 -10.43
N GLY A 63 -15.22 3.53 -9.53
CA GLY A 63 -16.44 3.67 -8.75
C GLY A 63 -16.41 4.86 -7.79
N ALA A 64 -15.28 5.08 -7.10
CA ALA A 64 -15.09 6.20 -6.18
C ALA A 64 -15.18 7.55 -6.90
N ARG A 65 -14.44 7.72 -8.01
CA ARG A 65 -14.50 8.93 -8.84
C ARG A 65 -15.90 9.20 -9.38
N ARG A 66 -16.62 8.16 -9.82
CA ARG A 66 -18.01 8.29 -10.29
C ARG A 66 -18.93 8.82 -9.18
N ARG A 67 -18.82 8.27 -7.96
CA ARG A 67 -19.63 8.70 -6.81
C ARG A 67 -19.33 10.15 -6.40
N LEU A 68 -18.05 10.52 -6.35
CA LEU A 68 -17.64 11.89 -6.01
C LEU A 68 -18.15 12.91 -7.03
N ARG A 69 -18.05 12.60 -8.33
CA ARG A 69 -18.61 13.45 -9.39
C ARG A 69 -20.12 13.60 -9.28
N ALA A 70 -20.84 12.52 -9.00
CA ALA A 70 -22.29 12.57 -8.78
C ALA A 70 -22.68 13.43 -7.56
N ALA A 71 -21.80 13.53 -6.56
CA ALA A 71 -21.97 14.39 -5.40
C ALA A 71 -21.51 15.84 -5.61
N GLY A 72 -21.06 16.21 -6.81
CA GLY A 72 -20.53 17.55 -7.11
C GLY A 72 -19.08 17.80 -6.66
N ALA A 73 -18.41 16.81 -6.06
CA ALA A 73 -17.04 16.88 -5.58
C ALA A 73 -16.04 16.52 -6.69
N GLN A 74 -16.01 17.33 -7.75
CA GLN A 74 -15.22 17.03 -8.95
C GLN A 74 -13.70 17.08 -8.70
N ASP A 75 -13.23 18.02 -7.87
CA ASP A 75 -11.81 18.18 -7.56
C ASP A 75 -11.26 16.95 -6.84
N TYR A 76 -11.92 16.50 -5.76
CA TYR A 76 -11.59 15.26 -5.06
C TYR A 76 -11.60 14.03 -5.98
N ALA A 77 -12.53 13.97 -6.95
CA ALA A 77 -12.55 12.87 -7.91
C ALA A 77 -11.33 12.87 -8.85
N ASN A 78 -10.77 14.04 -9.15
CA ASN A 78 -9.60 14.17 -10.00
C ASN A 78 -8.30 13.92 -9.21
N ASP A 79 -8.32 14.16 -7.91
CA ASP A 79 -7.17 13.96 -7.03
C ASP A 79 -6.91 12.49 -6.69
N ILE A 80 -7.88 11.60 -6.84
CA ILE A 80 -7.66 10.16 -6.70
C ILE A 80 -6.72 9.68 -7.81
N VAL A 81 -5.53 9.22 -7.43
CA VAL A 81 -4.51 8.63 -8.30
C VAL A 81 -4.33 7.15 -7.97
N VAL A 82 -4.12 6.32 -8.99
CA VAL A 82 -3.78 4.90 -8.84
C VAL A 82 -2.41 4.66 -9.45
N VAL A 83 -1.47 4.17 -8.66
CA VAL A 83 -0.14 3.76 -9.12
C VAL A 83 -0.04 2.25 -9.00
N SER A 84 0.35 1.58 -10.08
CA SER A 84 0.53 0.12 -10.13
C SER A 84 1.83 -0.25 -10.79
N GLY A 85 2.49 -1.30 -10.30
CA GLY A 85 3.70 -1.82 -10.93
C GLY A 85 4.50 -2.75 -10.02
N PRO A 86 5.71 -3.15 -10.44
CA PRO A 86 6.68 -3.81 -9.58
C PRO A 86 7.28 -2.79 -8.61
N LEU A 87 6.48 -2.37 -7.63
CA LEU A 87 6.86 -1.38 -6.62
C LEU A 87 7.77 -2.03 -5.56
N PRO A 88 8.83 -1.34 -5.11
CA PRO A 88 9.65 -1.82 -4.01
C PRO A 88 8.80 -2.05 -2.74
N VAL A 89 9.06 -3.14 -2.03
CA VAL A 89 8.32 -3.51 -0.81
C VAL A 89 8.47 -2.45 0.28
N ASP A 90 9.64 -1.81 0.36
CA ASP A 90 9.89 -0.77 1.33
C ASP A 90 9.06 0.48 1.06
N GLU A 91 8.89 0.87 -0.22
CA GLU A 91 8.01 1.97 -0.61
C GLU A 91 6.54 1.65 -0.32
N LEU A 92 6.09 0.43 -0.62
CA LEU A 92 4.74 -0.02 -0.28
C LEU A 92 4.48 0.08 1.23
N ASN A 93 5.38 -0.46 2.06
CA ASN A 93 5.21 -0.42 3.51
C ASN A 93 5.29 1.00 4.09
N LYS A 94 6.11 1.89 3.51
CA LYS A 94 6.12 3.32 3.89
C LYS A 94 4.79 4.00 3.54
N CYS A 95 4.18 3.69 2.40
CA CYS A 95 2.83 4.19 2.05
C CYS A 95 1.76 3.72 3.04
N LEU A 96 1.91 2.53 3.64
CA LEU A 96 0.97 2.00 4.64
C LEU A 96 1.21 2.59 6.04
N GLY A 97 2.45 2.91 6.39
CA GLY A 97 2.83 3.31 7.75
C GLY A 97 3.05 4.81 7.97
N ILE A 98 3.25 5.59 6.91
CA ILE A 98 3.54 7.03 7.00
C ILE A 98 2.47 7.81 6.24
N GLU A 99 1.73 8.62 7.00
CA GLU A 99 0.71 9.52 6.45
C GLU A 99 1.31 10.49 5.43
N GLY A 100 0.64 10.69 4.30
CA GLY A 100 1.09 11.57 3.22
C GLY A 100 2.32 11.08 2.44
N TYR A 101 2.87 9.89 2.74
CA TYR A 101 4.05 9.39 2.05
C TYR A 101 3.79 9.09 0.57
N CYS A 102 2.57 8.70 0.20
CA CYS A 102 2.17 8.41 -1.18
C CYS A 102 2.50 9.58 -2.13
N CYS A 103 2.31 10.83 -1.70
CA CYS A 103 2.67 12.01 -2.51
C CYS A 103 4.17 12.14 -2.75
N ARG A 104 4.99 11.88 -1.72
CA ARG A 104 6.45 11.91 -1.85
C ARG A 104 6.93 10.79 -2.77
N MET A 105 6.37 9.60 -2.62
CA MET A 105 6.66 8.46 -3.49
C MET A 105 6.26 8.77 -4.95
N PHE A 106 5.07 9.35 -5.17
CA PHE A 106 4.55 9.67 -6.50
C PHE A 106 5.45 10.67 -7.25
N LYS A 107 5.90 11.74 -6.59
CA LYS A 107 6.85 12.71 -7.17
C LYS A 107 8.19 12.08 -7.58
N ARG A 108 8.56 10.98 -6.91
CA ARG A 108 9.81 10.25 -7.14
C ARG A 108 9.64 8.98 -7.96
N LEU A 109 8.45 8.71 -8.47
CA LEU A 109 8.12 7.42 -9.09
C LEU A 109 9.12 7.04 -10.20
N ALA A 110 9.47 8.00 -11.07
CA ALA A 110 10.44 7.80 -12.16
C ALA A 110 11.88 7.49 -11.68
N SER A 111 12.23 7.87 -10.44
CA SER A 111 13.54 7.63 -9.83
C SER A 111 13.60 6.36 -8.97
N LEU A 112 12.45 5.71 -8.72
CA LEU A 112 12.43 4.49 -7.93
C LEU A 112 13.12 3.35 -8.69
N PRO A 113 13.78 2.41 -7.98
CA PRO A 113 14.25 1.19 -8.63
C PRO A 113 13.04 0.42 -9.13
N HIS A 114 12.83 0.45 -10.44
CA HIS A 114 11.75 -0.26 -11.10
C HIS A 114 12.13 -1.73 -11.18
N GLY A 115 11.35 -2.58 -10.52
CA GLY A 115 11.58 -4.02 -10.51
C GLY A 115 11.48 -4.62 -9.12
N LYS A 116 11.16 -5.92 -9.07
CA LYS A 116 11.04 -6.72 -7.84
C LYS A 116 12.39 -6.95 -7.12
N PHE A 117 13.43 -6.21 -7.49
CA PHE A 117 14.83 -6.52 -7.20
C PHE A 117 15.48 -5.69 -6.11
N ASN A 118 14.77 -4.74 -5.47
CA ASN A 118 15.32 -4.12 -4.26
C ASN A 118 14.99 -4.99 -3.03
N THR A 119 15.77 -6.05 -2.86
CA THR A 119 15.73 -7.03 -1.75
C THR A 119 16.34 -6.48 -0.46
N LYS A 120 16.21 -5.18 -0.17
CA LYS A 120 16.49 -4.71 1.19
C LYS A 120 15.31 -5.16 2.07
N PRO A 121 15.51 -6.04 3.07
CA PRO A 121 14.42 -6.42 3.96
C PRO A 121 13.93 -5.15 4.65
N TYR A 122 12.65 -4.82 4.46
CA TYR A 122 12.02 -3.73 5.19
C TYR A 122 12.07 -4.08 6.68
N THR A 123 12.95 -3.42 7.43
CA THR A 123 13.02 -3.55 8.88
C THR A 123 11.86 -2.72 9.42
N TYR A 124 10.81 -3.41 9.87
CA TYR A 124 9.74 -2.78 10.61
C TYR A 124 10.35 -2.06 11.83
N LYS A 125 10.30 -0.72 11.83
CA LYS A 125 10.52 0.06 13.04
C LYS A 125 9.15 0.34 13.61
N PRO A 126 8.77 -0.21 14.77
CA PRO A 126 7.56 0.21 15.44
C PRO A 126 7.68 1.72 15.67
N THR A 127 6.82 2.49 15.03
CA THR A 127 6.68 3.92 15.34
C THR A 127 6.25 3.99 16.79
N GLY A 128 7.18 4.38 17.65
CA GLY A 128 7.00 4.42 19.09
C GLY A 128 5.73 5.15 19.45
N ARG A 129 4.73 4.40 19.91
CA ARG A 129 3.80 4.92 20.89
C ARG A 129 4.64 5.11 22.16
N PRO A 130 4.74 6.32 22.76
CA PRO A 130 5.47 6.47 24.01
C PRO A 130 4.86 5.49 25.00
N GLN A 131 5.68 4.57 25.53
CA GLN A 131 5.31 3.83 26.73
C GLN A 131 5.16 4.88 27.81
N ALA A 132 3.92 5.16 28.21
CA ALA A 132 3.65 5.89 29.43
C ALA A 132 4.26 5.06 30.56
N ALA A 133 5.30 5.61 31.18
CA ALA A 133 5.87 5.13 32.43
C ALA A 133 4.89 5.40 33.58
#